data_AF-A0A1E4RGX3-F1
#
_entry.id   AF-A0A1E4RGX3-F1
#
_cell.length_a   1.000
_cell.length_b   1.000
_cell.length_c   1.000
_cell.angle_alpha   90.00
_cell.angle_beta   90.00
_cell.angle_gamma   90.00
#
_symmetry.space_group_name_H-M   'P 1'
#
loop_
_entity.id
_entity.type
_entity.pdbx_description
1 polymer ?
#
loop_
_entity_poly.entity_id
_entity_poly.type
_entity_poly.pdbx_seq_one_letter_code
_entity_poly.pdbx_strand_id
1 'polypeptide(L)'
;MDITTVVLGAPGEEIRDVQLWSKGPAPKDLQDVSWISYVNYQMVPVYLIGSENMMVYSNDDKTNDFFGKLFGYSNEVGMLFKSRDEEYLVFYPDARMMKIRCFIINFNQLYSILDDKQDEDTSISNNDEIFDKILLDKQRKLQSKSQGSTPPIIHPDISGFTNNDQILQAINKVILSGLRLRGLSTKSSTISKTERINIKEIIKMTQDSTLFALRKYKYSFHEKDLLHHPIKLNDIQLIVENLLQVYIDIEE
;
A
#
# COMPACT_ATOMS: atom_id res chain seq x y z
N MET A 1 -11.59 21.22 -10.33
CA MET A 1 -12.42 20.02 -10.52
C MET A 1 -12.71 19.98 -11.98
N ASP A 2 -12.16 18.99 -12.65
CA ASP A 2 -12.33 18.82 -14.08
C ASP A 2 -13.39 17.76 -14.33
N ILE A 3 -14.21 18.01 -15.34
CA ILE A 3 -15.32 17.15 -15.74
C ILE A 3 -15.04 16.68 -17.17
N THR A 4 -14.99 15.37 -17.35
CA THR A 4 -14.90 14.74 -18.66
C THR A 4 -16.17 13.95 -18.92
N THR A 5 -16.87 14.24 -20.01
CA THR A 5 -18.02 13.43 -20.43
C THR A 5 -17.58 12.40 -21.45
N VAL A 6 -17.97 11.15 -21.22
CA VAL A 6 -17.57 9.99 -22.02
C VAL A 6 -18.82 9.27 -22.51
N VAL A 7 -18.72 8.65 -23.68
CA VAL A 7 -19.71 7.74 -24.23
C VAL A 7 -19.13 6.33 -24.17
N LEU A 8 -19.86 5.39 -23.57
CA LEU A 8 -19.43 4.00 -23.41
C LEU A 8 -20.22 3.09 -24.36
N GLY A 9 -19.53 2.29 -25.16
CA GLY A 9 -20.12 1.20 -25.92
C GLY A 9 -20.21 -0.06 -25.08
N ALA A 10 -21.41 -0.41 -24.62
CA ALA A 10 -21.72 -1.65 -23.92
C ALA A 10 -22.27 -2.72 -24.89
N PRO A 11 -22.33 -4.02 -24.51
CA PRO A 11 -22.86 -5.06 -25.38
C PRO A 11 -24.34 -4.81 -25.73
N GLY A 12 -24.61 -4.37 -26.95
CA GLY A 12 -25.95 -4.13 -27.47
C GLY A 12 -26.56 -2.76 -27.11
N GLU A 13 -25.86 -1.90 -26.37
CA GLU A 13 -26.35 -0.58 -25.97
C GLU A 13 -25.21 0.44 -25.91
N GLU A 14 -25.48 1.69 -26.30
CA GLU A 14 -24.57 2.81 -26.14
C GLU A 14 -25.01 3.65 -24.93
N ILE A 15 -24.12 3.78 -23.94
CA ILE A 15 -24.35 4.51 -22.70
C ILE A 15 -23.78 5.91 -22.84
N ARG A 16 -24.64 6.93 -22.78
CA ARG A 16 -24.28 8.32 -23.00
C ARG A 16 -24.26 9.10 -21.69
N ASP A 17 -23.70 10.31 -21.72
CA ASP A 17 -23.65 11.22 -20.57
C ASP A 17 -22.99 10.61 -19.32
N VAL A 18 -21.86 9.92 -19.48
CA VAL A 18 -21.06 9.43 -18.36
C VAL A 18 -20.06 10.52 -17.96
N GLN A 19 -20.34 11.25 -16.89
CA GLN A 19 -19.53 12.37 -16.43
C GLN A 19 -18.54 11.92 -15.36
N LEU A 20 -17.25 12.01 -15.67
CA LEU A 20 -16.15 11.70 -14.77
C LEU A 20 -15.69 12.99 -14.10
N TRP A 21 -15.85 13.05 -12.78
CA TRP A 21 -15.47 14.19 -11.96
C TRP A 21 -14.18 13.87 -11.21
N SER A 22 -13.13 14.63 -11.49
CA SER A 22 -11.81 14.46 -10.91
C SER A 22 -11.34 15.72 -10.17
N LYS A 23 -10.51 15.52 -9.13
CA LYS A 23 -9.82 16.62 -8.44
C LYS A 23 -8.55 17.06 -9.17
N GLY A 24 -7.90 16.12 -9.87
CA GLY A 24 -6.74 16.34 -10.71
C GLY A 24 -7.09 16.74 -12.14
N PRO A 25 -6.09 16.79 -13.04
CA PRO A 25 -6.33 17.03 -14.45
C PRO A 25 -7.19 15.92 -15.03
N ALA A 26 -8.24 16.30 -15.75
CA ALA A 26 -9.08 15.36 -16.46
C ALA A 26 -8.25 14.49 -17.43
N PRO A 27 -8.54 13.18 -17.53
CA PRO A 27 -8.01 12.35 -18.61
C PRO A 27 -8.45 12.98 -19.94
N LYS A 28 -7.47 13.30 -20.77
CA LYS A 28 -7.69 13.91 -22.09
C LYS A 28 -7.95 12.77 -23.08
N ASP A 29 -8.91 12.98 -23.97
CA ASP A 29 -9.13 12.11 -25.15
C ASP A 29 -9.69 10.70 -24.88
N LEU A 30 -10.63 10.57 -23.93
CA LEU A 30 -11.44 9.35 -23.78
C LEU A 30 -12.47 9.21 -24.92
N GLN A 31 -12.02 8.72 -26.07
CA GLN A 31 -12.85 8.42 -27.24
C GLN A 31 -12.98 6.91 -27.48
N ASP A 32 -14.11 6.50 -28.06
CA ASP A 32 -14.38 5.12 -28.48
C ASP A 32 -14.21 4.10 -27.34
N VAL A 33 -14.80 4.39 -26.18
CA VAL A 33 -14.65 3.54 -24.98
C VAL A 33 -15.54 2.31 -25.09
N SER A 34 -14.93 1.14 -25.26
CA SER A 34 -15.60 -0.14 -25.51
C SER A 34 -15.58 -1.06 -24.29
N TRP A 35 -16.65 -1.81 -24.08
CA TRP A 35 -16.73 -2.79 -22.98
C TRP A 35 -15.80 -3.99 -23.23
N ILE A 36 -15.14 -4.46 -22.16
CA ILE A 36 -14.28 -5.65 -22.21
C ILE A 36 -14.88 -6.79 -21.39
N SER A 37 -15.04 -6.57 -20.08
CA SER A 37 -15.41 -7.64 -19.15
C SER A 37 -15.83 -7.09 -17.80
N TYR A 38 -16.39 -7.98 -16.97
CA TYR A 38 -16.44 -7.76 -15.53
C TYR A 38 -15.08 -8.11 -14.91
N VAL A 39 -14.71 -7.39 -13.86
CA VAL A 39 -13.44 -7.57 -13.14
C VAL A 39 -13.65 -7.49 -11.64
N ASN A 40 -12.83 -8.16 -10.85
CA ASN A 40 -12.74 -7.87 -9.42
C ASN A 40 -11.86 -6.62 -9.24
N TYR A 41 -12.49 -5.47 -8.99
CA TYR A 41 -11.76 -4.20 -8.94
C TYR A 41 -10.83 -4.10 -7.73
N GLN A 42 -11.07 -4.88 -6.67
CA GLN A 42 -10.23 -4.92 -5.47
C GLN A 42 -8.94 -5.71 -5.68
N MET A 43 -8.91 -6.58 -6.70
CA MET A 43 -7.71 -7.34 -7.08
C MET A 43 -6.84 -6.61 -8.10
N VAL A 44 -7.25 -5.42 -8.57
CA VAL A 44 -6.43 -4.61 -9.47
C VAL A 44 -5.19 -4.12 -8.71
N PRO A 45 -3.97 -4.45 -9.17
CA PRO A 45 -2.76 -3.98 -8.50
C PRO A 45 -2.67 -2.45 -8.49
N VAL A 46 -2.38 -1.89 -7.31
CA VAL A 46 -2.38 -0.42 -7.08
C VAL A 46 -1.38 0.31 -7.98
N TYR A 47 -0.25 -0.33 -8.32
CA TYR A 47 0.77 0.25 -9.20
C TYR A 47 0.33 0.40 -10.66
N LEU A 48 -0.81 -0.15 -11.06
CA LEU A 48 -1.39 0.04 -12.39
C LEU A 48 -2.39 1.21 -12.43
N ILE A 49 -2.79 1.72 -11.26
CA ILE A 49 -3.79 2.78 -11.14
C ILE A 49 -3.09 4.11 -11.39
N GLY A 50 -3.31 4.65 -12.59
CA GLY A 50 -2.65 5.88 -13.05
C GLY A 50 -3.36 7.17 -12.66
N SER A 51 -4.59 7.09 -12.13
CA SER A 51 -5.41 8.26 -11.77
C SER A 51 -5.94 8.18 -10.35
N GLU A 52 -6.23 9.34 -9.75
CA GLU A 52 -7.09 9.37 -8.58
C GLU A 52 -8.48 8.81 -8.89
N ASN A 53 -9.15 8.25 -7.87
CA ASN A 53 -10.52 7.78 -8.00
C ASN A 53 -11.46 8.94 -8.35
N MET A 54 -12.12 8.80 -9.49
CA MET A 54 -13.10 9.75 -10.01
C MET A 54 -14.51 9.38 -9.60
N MET A 55 -15.34 10.40 -9.42
CA MET A 55 -16.77 10.22 -9.17
C MET A 55 -17.51 10.19 -10.51
N VAL A 56 -18.47 9.29 -10.64
CA VAL A 56 -19.27 9.16 -11.86
C VAL A 56 -20.66 9.74 -11.62
N TYR A 57 -21.07 10.64 -12.50
CA TYR A 57 -22.41 11.23 -12.52
C TYR A 57 -23.04 11.07 -13.90
N SER A 58 -24.36 11.10 -13.96
CA SER A 58 -25.10 11.15 -15.20
C SER A 58 -26.44 11.85 -14.96
N ASN A 59 -26.92 12.55 -15.97
CA ASN A 59 -28.29 13.07 -16.04
C ASN A 59 -29.19 12.17 -16.90
N ASP A 60 -28.65 11.10 -17.51
CA ASP A 60 -29.42 10.16 -18.31
C ASP A 60 -29.91 8.99 -17.45
N ASP A 61 -31.23 8.78 -17.43
CA ASP A 61 -31.87 7.71 -16.66
C ASP A 61 -31.42 6.32 -17.13
N LYS A 62 -31.14 6.14 -18.42
CA LYS A 62 -30.64 4.88 -18.96
C LYS A 62 -29.27 4.51 -18.40
N THR A 63 -28.39 5.51 -18.28
CA THR A 63 -27.06 5.35 -17.69
C THR A 63 -27.15 5.01 -16.20
N ASN A 64 -28.09 5.65 -15.50
CA ASN A 64 -28.38 5.33 -14.10
C ASN A 64 -28.87 3.89 -13.93
N ASP A 65 -29.79 3.41 -14.78
CA ASP A 65 -30.26 2.03 -14.75
C ASP A 65 -29.17 1.02 -15.10
N PHE A 66 -28.32 1.35 -16.08
CA PHE A 66 -27.20 0.51 -16.49
C PHE A 66 -26.22 0.27 -15.33
N PHE A 67 -25.78 1.34 -14.67
CA PHE A 67 -24.89 1.23 -13.51
C PHE A 67 -25.62 0.76 -12.24
N GLY A 68 -26.92 0.98 -12.12
CA GLY A 68 -27.76 0.48 -11.04
C GLY A 68 -27.70 -1.04 -10.91
N LYS A 69 -27.63 -1.76 -12.05
CA LYS A 69 -27.43 -3.22 -12.09
C LYS A 69 -26.13 -3.65 -11.41
N LEU A 70 -25.10 -2.80 -11.39
CA LEU A 70 -23.79 -3.12 -10.79
C LEU A 70 -23.88 -3.34 -9.28
N PHE A 71 -24.77 -2.61 -8.58
CA PHE A 71 -25.03 -2.79 -7.15
C PHE A 71 -25.71 -4.13 -6.83
N GLY A 72 -26.30 -4.80 -7.82
CA GLY A 72 -27.00 -6.09 -7.65
C GLY A 72 -26.11 -7.33 -7.72
N TYR A 73 -24.84 -7.20 -8.12
CA TYR A 73 -23.92 -8.34 -8.23
C TYR A 73 -23.21 -8.64 -6.90
N SER A 74 -22.07 -8.00 -6.68
CA SER A 74 -21.25 -8.10 -5.49
C SER A 74 -20.48 -6.79 -5.36
N ASN A 75 -20.19 -6.38 -4.12
CA ASN A 75 -19.44 -5.18 -3.82
C ASN A 75 -17.98 -5.21 -4.32
N GLU A 76 -17.54 -6.31 -4.93
CA GLU A 76 -16.19 -6.47 -5.48
C GLU A 76 -16.16 -6.41 -7.01
N VAL A 77 -17.33 -6.46 -7.66
CA VAL A 77 -17.44 -6.53 -9.12
C VAL A 77 -17.44 -5.12 -9.71
N GLY A 78 -16.51 -4.88 -10.62
CA GLY A 78 -16.44 -3.70 -11.47
C GLY A 78 -16.63 -4.06 -12.95
N MET A 79 -16.83 -3.04 -13.77
CA MET A 79 -16.88 -3.14 -15.22
C MET A 79 -15.62 -2.52 -15.81
N LEU A 80 -14.95 -3.26 -16.69
CA LEU A 80 -13.75 -2.83 -17.39
C LEU A 80 -14.10 -2.40 -18.81
N PHE A 81 -13.65 -1.21 -19.19
CA PHE A 81 -13.75 -0.66 -20.53
C PHE A 81 -12.36 -0.30 -21.07
N LYS A 82 -12.18 -0.37 -22.38
CA LYS A 82 -10.97 0.04 -23.09
C LYS A 82 -11.24 1.31 -23.88
N SER A 83 -10.45 2.34 -23.64
CA SER A 83 -10.33 3.53 -24.50
C SER A 83 -9.40 3.23 -25.69
N ARG A 84 -9.52 4.02 -26.76
CA ARG A 84 -8.69 3.89 -27.96
C ARG A 84 -7.18 3.99 -27.68
N ASP A 85 -6.78 4.84 -26.75
CA ASP A 85 -5.38 5.14 -26.42
C ASP A 85 -4.74 4.15 -25.42
N GLU A 86 -5.23 2.91 -25.40
CA GLU A 86 -4.78 1.85 -24.47
C GLU A 86 -4.95 2.19 -22.98
N GLU A 87 -5.78 3.17 -22.66
CA GLU A 87 -6.24 3.43 -21.31
C GLU A 87 -7.45 2.55 -20.99
N TYR A 88 -7.50 2.06 -19.76
CA TYR A 88 -8.53 1.14 -19.31
C TYR A 88 -9.31 1.78 -18.17
N LEU A 89 -10.63 1.84 -18.29
CA LEU A 89 -11.51 2.45 -17.30
C LEU A 89 -12.20 1.36 -16.51
N VAL A 90 -12.08 1.42 -15.18
CA VAL A 90 -12.77 0.49 -14.28
C VAL A 90 -13.83 1.24 -13.50
N PHE A 91 -15.09 0.93 -13.78
CA PHE A 91 -16.24 1.44 -13.04
C PHE A 91 -16.63 0.46 -11.94
N TYR A 92 -16.83 0.93 -10.72
CA TYR A 92 -17.14 0.07 -9.58
C TYR A 92 -18.08 0.74 -8.57
N PRO A 93 -18.88 -0.05 -7.84
CA PRO A 93 -19.77 0.48 -6.83
C PRO A 93 -19.01 0.73 -5.53
N ASP A 94 -19.06 1.96 -5.02
CA ASP A 94 -18.65 2.27 -3.65
C ASP A 94 -19.83 2.05 -2.70
N ALA A 95 -19.86 0.87 -2.07
CA ALA A 95 -20.92 0.48 -1.15
C ALA A 95 -21.08 1.43 0.05
N ARG A 96 -20.04 2.17 0.45
CA ARG A 96 -20.10 3.09 1.60
C ARG A 96 -20.85 4.37 1.25
N MET A 97 -20.69 4.84 0.01
CA MET A 97 -21.28 6.10 -0.44
C MET A 97 -22.51 5.90 -1.33
N MET A 98 -22.84 4.66 -1.70
CA MET A 98 -23.89 4.33 -2.69
C MET A 98 -23.68 5.12 -3.99
N LYS A 99 -22.44 5.16 -4.47
CA LYS A 99 -22.05 5.90 -5.68
C LYS A 99 -21.16 5.05 -6.56
N ILE A 100 -21.21 5.31 -7.86
CA ILE A 100 -20.28 4.72 -8.82
C ILE A 100 -19.00 5.55 -8.84
N ARG A 101 -17.87 4.85 -8.79
CA ARG A 101 -16.54 5.43 -8.95
C ARG A 101 -15.85 4.83 -10.15
N CYS A 102 -14.86 5.56 -10.65
CA CYS A 102 -14.03 5.14 -11.76
C CYS A 102 -12.56 5.39 -11.45
N PHE A 103 -11.68 4.48 -11.83
CA PHE A 103 -10.24 4.76 -11.94
C PHE A 103 -9.72 4.31 -13.30
N ILE A 104 -8.60 4.89 -13.71
CA ILE A 104 -7.93 4.56 -14.96
C ILE A 104 -6.73 3.67 -14.65
N ILE A 105 -6.65 2.59 -15.39
CA ILE A 105 -5.48 1.71 -15.48
C ILE A 105 -4.67 2.13 -16.69
N ASN A 106 -3.37 2.35 -16.47
CA ASN A 106 -2.42 2.64 -17.52
C ASN A 106 -1.30 1.60 -17.50
N PHE A 107 -1.33 0.66 -18.44
CA PHE A 107 -0.32 -0.40 -18.53
C PHE A 107 1.05 0.11 -19.01
N ASN A 108 1.18 1.35 -19.48
CA ASN A 108 2.49 1.92 -19.82
C ASN A 108 3.40 2.01 -18.60
N GLN A 109 2.83 2.11 -17.40
CA GLN A 109 3.57 2.04 -16.14
C GLN A 109 4.23 0.68 -15.92
N LEU A 110 3.68 -0.40 -16.49
CA LEU A 110 4.28 -1.73 -16.43
C LEU A 110 5.52 -1.82 -17.33
N TYR A 111 5.47 -1.22 -18.52
CA TYR A 111 6.60 -1.22 -19.45
C TYR A 111 7.80 -0.48 -18.88
N SER A 112 7.62 0.67 -18.21
CA SER A 112 8.74 1.36 -17.55
C SER A 112 9.41 0.53 -16.46
N ILE A 113 8.65 -0.27 -15.71
CA ILE A 113 9.20 -1.16 -14.65
C ILE A 113 9.92 -2.38 -15.25
N LEU A 114 9.51 -2.81 -16.45
CA LEU A 114 10.14 -3.92 -17.17
C LEU A 114 11.42 -3.46 -17.89
N ASP A 115 11.43 -2.26 -18.46
CA ASP A 115 12.58 -1.67 -19.14
C ASP A 115 13.69 -1.29 -18.15
N ASP A 116 13.35 -0.74 -16.98
CA ASP A 116 14.33 -0.46 -15.89
C ASP A 116 15.05 -1.74 -15.40
N LYS A 117 14.50 -2.94 -15.67
CA LYS A 117 15.14 -4.22 -15.35
C LYS A 117 16.04 -4.77 -16.45
N GLN A 118 15.95 -4.25 -17.68
CA GLN A 118 16.83 -4.68 -18.78
C GLN A 118 18.15 -3.90 -18.82
N ASP A 119 18.20 -2.68 -18.27
CA ASP A 119 19.43 -1.86 -18.25
C ASP A 119 20.34 -2.10 -17.03
N GLU A 120 19.89 -2.83 -16.00
CA GLU A 120 20.75 -3.28 -14.88
C GLU A 120 21.41 -4.67 -15.10
N ASP A 121 21.34 -5.22 -16.31
CA ASP A 121 21.89 -6.55 -16.64
C ASP A 121 23.19 -6.48 -17.47
N THR A 122 24.06 -5.51 -17.16
CA THR A 122 25.46 -5.55 -17.61
C THR A 122 26.44 -5.62 -16.44
N SER A 123 27.13 -6.76 -16.36
CA SER A 123 28.30 -7.08 -15.51
C SER A 123 28.02 -7.73 -14.14
N ILE A 124 27.39 -8.91 -14.14
CA ILE A 124 27.82 -9.96 -13.21
C ILE A 124 28.06 -11.25 -14.01
N SER A 125 29.35 -11.53 -14.21
CA SER A 125 29.88 -12.81 -14.68
C SER A 125 29.09 -14.00 -14.12
N ASN A 126 28.53 -14.81 -15.03
CA ASN A 126 27.99 -16.15 -14.77
C ASN A 126 28.93 -16.93 -13.84
N ASN A 127 28.53 -17.04 -12.58
CA ASN A 127 29.13 -17.92 -11.56
C ASN A 127 28.02 -18.79 -10.97
N ASP A 128 27.32 -19.50 -11.86
CA ASP A 128 26.25 -20.43 -11.49
C ASP A 128 26.76 -21.60 -10.63
N GLU A 129 28.07 -21.88 -10.65
CA GLU A 129 28.69 -22.92 -9.82
C GLU A 129 28.72 -22.58 -8.31
N ILE A 130 28.69 -21.29 -7.95
CA ILE A 130 28.73 -20.84 -6.55
C ILE A 130 27.32 -20.87 -5.94
N PHE A 131 26.29 -20.53 -6.73
CA PHE A 131 24.89 -20.58 -6.28
C PHE A 131 24.39 -22.00 -6.08
N ASP A 132 24.79 -22.94 -6.94
CA ASP A 132 24.44 -24.36 -6.77
C ASP A 132 25.06 -24.96 -5.50
N LYS A 133 26.29 -24.55 -5.14
CA LYS A 133 26.92 -24.97 -3.87
C LYS A 133 26.19 -24.44 -2.64
N ILE A 134 25.68 -23.20 -2.68
CA ILE A 134 24.97 -22.58 -1.55
C ILE A 134 23.54 -23.15 -1.41
N LEU A 135 22.88 -23.52 -2.51
CA LEU A 135 21.59 -24.20 -2.49
C LEU A 135 21.70 -25.61 -1.89
N LEU A 136 22.77 -26.35 -2.20
CA LEU A 136 23.02 -27.68 -1.65
C LEU A 136 23.37 -27.65 -0.15
N ASP A 137 24.15 -26.66 0.31
CA ASP A 137 24.45 -26.51 1.75
C ASP A 137 23.22 -26.08 2.57
N LYS A 138 22.24 -25.40 1.95
CA LYS A 138 20.99 -25.02 2.61
C LYS A 138 19.99 -26.17 2.68
N GLN A 139 19.96 -27.07 1.69
CA GLN A 139 19.14 -28.30 1.76
C GLN A 139 19.68 -29.28 2.81
N ARG A 140 21.00 -29.37 3.02
CA ARG A 140 21.59 -30.26 4.03
C ARG A 140 21.27 -29.84 5.47
N LYS A 141 21.02 -28.55 5.73
CA LYS A 141 20.57 -28.05 7.05
C LYS A 141 19.07 -28.18 7.30
N LEU A 142 18.25 -28.39 6.27
CA LEU A 142 16.79 -28.50 6.40
C LEU A 142 16.31 -29.90 6.81
N GLN A 143 17.15 -30.94 6.68
CA GLN A 143 16.79 -32.29 7.14
C GLN A 143 17.13 -32.57 8.62
N SER A 144 17.77 -31.65 9.36
CA SER A 144 18.20 -31.91 10.74
C SER A 144 17.53 -31.07 11.84
N LYS A 145 16.55 -30.21 11.52
CA LYS A 145 15.82 -29.45 12.55
C LYS A 145 14.34 -29.31 12.19
N SER A 146 13.57 -30.31 12.63
CA SER A 146 12.14 -30.14 12.86
C SER A 146 11.91 -29.11 13.98
N GLN A 147 10.80 -28.38 13.87
CA GLN A 147 10.15 -27.50 14.85
C GLN A 147 10.63 -26.04 14.90
N GLY A 148 9.70 -25.14 14.52
CA GLY A 148 9.78 -23.70 14.73
C GLY A 148 9.09 -22.92 13.61
N SER A 149 7.82 -22.57 13.82
CA SER A 149 7.02 -21.70 12.94
C SER A 149 7.74 -20.39 12.62
N THR A 150 8.04 -20.14 11.36
CA THR A 150 8.46 -18.82 10.86
C THR A 150 7.24 -17.88 10.82
N PRO A 151 7.27 -16.69 11.46
CA PRO A 151 6.20 -15.72 11.31
C PRO A 151 6.21 -15.09 9.91
N PRO A 152 5.05 -14.68 9.38
CA PRO A 152 4.94 -14.11 8.04
C PRO A 152 5.72 -12.79 7.93
N ILE A 153 6.33 -12.61 6.78
CA ILE A 153 6.97 -11.36 6.36
C ILE A 153 5.86 -10.32 6.18
N ILE A 154 5.78 -9.38 7.12
CA ILE A 154 4.84 -8.25 7.07
C ILE A 154 5.39 -7.26 6.04
N HIS A 155 4.73 -7.16 4.88
CA HIS A 155 4.86 -6.02 3.97
C HIS A 155 4.37 -4.75 4.70
N PRO A 156 5.08 -3.60 4.60
CA PRO A 156 4.66 -2.36 5.23
C PRO A 156 3.56 -1.69 4.39
N ASP A 157 2.40 -2.35 4.24
CA ASP A 157 1.25 -1.80 3.53
C ASP A 157 0.43 -0.89 4.45
N ILE A 158 0.42 0.40 4.11
CA ILE A 158 -0.66 1.39 3.92
C ILE A 158 -1.99 1.25 4.75
N SER A 159 -2.38 0.07 5.21
CA SER A 159 -3.42 -0.13 6.23
C SER A 159 -2.84 0.08 7.63
N GLY A 160 -3.37 1.04 8.40
CA GLY A 160 -2.91 1.25 9.77
C GLY A 160 -3.10 0.01 10.66
N PHE A 161 -2.34 -0.06 11.75
CA PHE A 161 -2.30 -1.24 12.61
C PHE A 161 -3.67 -1.49 13.26
N THR A 162 -4.17 -2.71 13.09
CA THR A 162 -5.49 -3.13 13.60
C THR A 162 -5.40 -3.82 14.97
N ASN A 163 -4.20 -4.29 15.37
CA ASN A 163 -3.97 -4.98 16.64
C ASN A 163 -2.83 -4.33 17.45
N ASN A 164 -2.98 -4.27 18.78
CA ASN A 164 -1.94 -3.78 19.71
C ASN A 164 -0.64 -4.60 19.61
N ASP A 165 -0.72 -5.90 19.31
CA ASP A 165 0.48 -6.74 19.13
C ASP A 165 1.27 -6.35 17.87
N GLN A 166 0.58 -5.96 16.80
CA GLN A 166 1.21 -5.47 15.57
C GLN A 166 1.89 -4.12 15.81
N ILE A 167 1.24 -3.24 16.59
CA ILE A 167 1.81 -1.95 17.01
C ILE A 167 3.09 -2.18 17.81
N LEU A 168 3.06 -3.07 18.81
CA LEU A 168 4.24 -3.40 19.62
C LEU A 168 5.38 -3.98 18.78
N GLN A 169 5.08 -4.89 17.85
CA GLN A 169 6.08 -5.44 16.94
C GLN A 169 6.66 -4.37 16.00
N ALA A 170 5.82 -3.47 15.48
CA ALA A 170 6.27 -2.38 14.63
C ALA A 170 7.17 -1.40 15.40
N ILE A 171 6.78 -0.98 16.60
CA ILE A 171 7.60 -0.14 17.49
C ILE A 171 8.96 -0.78 17.71
N ASN A 172 8.99 -2.06 18.10
CA ASN A 172 10.26 -2.77 18.34
C ASN A 172 11.15 -2.84 17.10
N LYS A 173 10.58 -3.08 15.91
CA LYS A 173 11.34 -3.09 14.65
C LYS A 173 11.91 -1.72 14.32
N VAL A 174 11.11 -0.65 14.47
CA VAL A 174 11.53 0.72 14.18
C VAL A 174 12.61 1.17 15.16
N ILE A 175 12.47 0.90 16.47
CA ILE A 175 13.49 1.22 17.48
C ILE A 175 14.81 0.50 17.15
N LEU A 176 14.76 -0.81 16.89
CA LEU A 176 15.97 -1.57 16.56
C LEU A 176 16.62 -1.09 15.26
N SER A 177 15.82 -0.69 14.27
CA SER A 177 16.31 -0.10 13.03
C SER A 177 16.98 1.25 13.28
N GLY A 178 16.34 2.14 14.03
CA GLY A 178 16.85 3.48 14.35
C GLY A 178 18.13 3.43 15.17
N LEU A 179 18.24 2.50 16.13
CA LEU A 179 19.47 2.26 16.89
C LEU A 179 20.61 1.74 16.00
N ARG A 180 20.29 0.83 15.07
CA ARG A 180 21.28 0.30 14.12
C ARG A 180 21.83 1.38 13.19
N LEU A 181 20.98 2.28 12.72
CA LEU A 181 21.40 3.44 11.89
C LEU A 181 22.34 4.37 12.66
N ARG A 182 22.17 4.48 13.99
CA ARG A 182 23.05 5.21 14.91
C ARG A 182 24.28 4.39 15.36
N GLY A 183 24.51 3.21 14.78
CA GLY A 183 25.65 2.34 15.13
C GLY A 183 25.51 1.59 16.46
N LEU A 184 24.38 1.71 17.16
CA LEU A 184 24.11 1.06 18.44
C LEU A 184 23.47 -0.31 18.21
N SER A 185 24.19 -1.40 18.51
CA SER A 185 23.70 -2.77 18.29
C SER A 185 23.82 -3.64 19.53
N THR A 186 22.72 -4.24 19.98
CA THR A 186 22.69 -5.12 21.15
C THR A 186 23.49 -6.42 20.99
N LYS A 187 23.88 -6.79 19.76
CA LYS A 187 24.56 -8.07 19.44
C LYS A 187 26.04 -7.91 19.11
N SER A 188 26.59 -6.70 19.22
CA SER A 188 28.01 -6.51 18.93
C SER A 188 28.89 -7.08 20.04
N SER A 189 29.82 -7.97 19.66
CA SER A 189 30.79 -8.60 20.56
C SER A 189 31.81 -7.62 21.15
N THR A 190 31.91 -6.41 20.60
CA THR A 190 32.85 -5.36 21.01
C THR A 190 32.29 -4.34 22.00
N ILE A 191 30.99 -4.37 22.30
CA ILE A 191 30.35 -3.37 23.18
C ILE A 191 30.52 -3.73 24.66
N SER A 192 30.88 -2.72 25.47
CA SER A 192 31.05 -2.83 26.93
C SER A 192 29.75 -3.26 27.62
N LYS A 193 29.85 -3.93 28.77
CA LYS A 193 28.66 -4.35 29.56
C LYS A 193 27.77 -3.16 29.93
N THR A 194 28.39 -2.01 30.22
CA THR A 194 27.69 -0.77 30.56
C THR A 194 26.92 -0.21 29.37
N GLU A 195 27.54 -0.14 28.20
CA GLU A 195 26.88 0.31 26.97
C GLU A 195 25.71 -0.62 26.57
N ARG A 196 25.84 -1.93 26.80
CA ARG A 196 24.74 -2.88 26.59
C ARG A 196 23.55 -2.63 27.52
N ILE A 197 23.80 -2.18 28.75
CA ILE A 197 22.76 -1.82 29.71
C ILE A 197 22.09 -0.52 29.25
N ASN A 198 22.88 0.50 28.88
CA ASN A 198 22.37 1.77 28.39
C ASN A 198 21.51 1.59 27.13
N ILE A 199 21.95 0.79 26.16
CA ILE A 199 21.17 0.50 24.94
C ILE A 199 19.84 -0.19 25.30
N LYS A 200 19.84 -1.13 26.25
CA LYS A 200 18.60 -1.79 26.70
C LYS A 200 17.65 -0.82 27.40
N GLU A 201 18.18 0.09 28.18
CA GLU A 201 17.40 1.14 28.84
C GLU A 201 16.80 2.11 27.82
N ILE A 202 17.59 2.57 26.85
CA ILE A 202 17.11 3.40 25.73
C ILE A 202 16.00 2.68 24.96
N ILE A 203 16.16 1.39 24.64
CA ILE A 203 15.10 0.60 23.99
C ILE A 203 13.82 0.63 24.81
N LYS A 204 13.92 0.34 26.12
CA LYS A 204 12.76 0.28 27.02
C LYS A 204 12.08 1.65 27.15
N MET A 205 12.86 2.71 27.39
CA MET A 205 12.34 4.08 27.50
C MET A 205 11.68 4.54 26.20
N THR A 206 12.30 4.28 25.05
CA THR A 206 11.74 4.62 23.74
C THR A 206 10.44 3.86 23.48
N GLN A 207 10.37 2.59 23.87
CA GLN A 207 9.17 1.77 23.75
C GLN A 207 8.03 2.31 24.63
N ASP A 208 8.29 2.57 25.91
CA ASP A 208 7.28 3.06 26.86
C ASP A 208 6.78 4.45 26.46
N SER A 209 7.68 5.35 26.05
CA SER A 209 7.34 6.70 25.58
C SER A 209 6.57 6.69 24.26
N THR A 210 6.91 5.78 23.33
CA THR A 210 6.15 5.64 22.06
C THR A 210 4.74 5.14 22.35
N LEU A 211 4.58 4.15 23.22
CA LEU A 211 3.26 3.67 23.64
C LEU A 211 2.44 4.75 24.33
N PHE A 212 3.07 5.60 25.13
CA PHE A 212 2.43 6.75 25.75
C PHE A 212 1.98 7.77 24.69
N ALA A 213 2.84 8.15 23.76
CA ALA A 213 2.53 9.09 22.68
C ALA A 213 1.39 8.59 21.77
N LEU A 214 1.33 7.27 21.52
CA LEU A 214 0.26 6.66 20.73
C LEU A 214 -1.12 6.70 21.40
N ARG A 215 -1.20 6.99 22.71
CA ARG A 215 -2.49 7.17 23.41
C ARG A 215 -3.30 8.33 22.84
N LYS A 216 -2.66 9.34 22.22
CA LYS A 216 -3.37 10.45 21.56
C LYS A 216 -4.30 9.99 20.44
N TYR A 217 -3.97 8.87 19.77
CA TYR A 217 -4.81 8.26 18.73
C TYR A 217 -5.93 7.39 19.30
N LYS A 218 -5.93 7.14 20.63
CA LYS A 218 -6.98 6.42 21.36
C LYS A 218 -7.90 7.34 22.17
N TYR A 219 -7.56 8.62 22.33
CA TYR A 219 -8.35 9.59 23.09
C TYR A 219 -9.28 10.37 22.15
N SER A 220 -10.57 10.03 22.13
CA SER A 220 -11.62 10.91 21.58
C SER A 220 -12.28 11.67 22.73
N PHE A 221 -12.08 12.99 22.80
CA PHE A 221 -12.79 13.86 23.75
C PHE A 221 -14.22 14.22 23.27
N HIS A 222 -14.59 13.80 22.05
CA HIS A 222 -15.92 14.02 21.49
C HIS A 222 -16.44 12.72 20.86
N GLU A 223 -17.34 12.03 21.58
CA GLU A 223 -18.03 10.79 21.19
C GLU A 223 -18.83 10.85 19.87
N LYS A 224 -18.73 11.93 19.08
CA LYS A 224 -19.48 12.13 17.84
C LYS A 224 -18.63 12.03 16.56
N ASP A 225 -17.30 12.03 16.65
CA ASP A 225 -16.44 11.82 15.48
C ASP A 225 -15.80 10.42 15.52
N LEU A 226 -16.53 9.46 14.94
CA LEU A 226 -16.13 8.07 14.71
C LEU A 226 -15.07 7.94 13.60
N LEU A 227 -13.95 8.64 13.73
CA LEU A 227 -12.74 8.34 12.97
C LEU A 227 -11.65 7.99 13.97
N HIS A 228 -11.64 6.71 14.41
CA HIS A 228 -10.43 6.09 14.93
C HIS A 228 -9.34 6.32 13.88
N HIS A 229 -8.44 7.27 14.12
CA HIS A 229 -7.33 7.50 13.22
C HIS A 229 -6.48 6.23 13.25
N PRO A 230 -6.44 5.45 12.15
CA PRO A 230 -5.72 4.20 12.16
C PRO A 230 -4.25 4.55 12.31
N ILE A 231 -3.59 4.04 13.36
CA ILE A 231 -2.18 4.32 13.62
C ILE A 231 -1.40 3.79 12.42
N LYS A 232 -0.75 4.67 11.65
CA LYS A 232 0.06 4.27 10.49
C LYS A 232 1.51 4.03 10.92
N LEU A 233 2.24 3.26 10.12
CA LEU A 233 3.68 3.05 10.33
C LEU A 233 4.44 4.39 10.34
N ASN A 234 4.05 5.35 9.50
CA ASN A 234 4.66 6.67 9.45
C ASN A 234 4.54 7.45 10.78
N ASP A 235 3.40 7.32 11.49
CA ASP A 235 3.21 7.94 12.80
C ASP A 235 4.17 7.35 13.84
N ILE A 236 4.32 6.02 13.84
CA ILE A 236 5.27 5.31 14.72
C ILE A 236 6.70 5.74 14.40
N GLN A 237 7.06 5.79 13.12
CA GLN A 237 8.39 6.19 12.67
C GLN A 237 8.74 7.60 13.13
N LEU A 238 7.83 8.57 12.94
CA LEU A 238 8.05 9.95 13.37
C LEU A 238 8.22 10.06 14.89
N ILE A 239 7.38 9.38 15.66
CA ILE A 239 7.45 9.39 17.12
C ILE A 239 8.76 8.76 17.60
N VAL A 240 9.11 7.59 17.07
CA VAL A 240 10.33 6.87 17.46
C VAL A 240 11.57 7.68 17.07
N GLU A 241 11.60 8.29 15.89
CA GLU A 241 12.76 9.09 15.45
C GLU A 241 12.96 10.32 16.34
N ASN A 242 11.89 11.06 16.65
CA ASN A 242 11.97 12.20 17.58
C ASN A 242 12.46 11.76 18.98
N LEU A 243 11.99 10.61 19.48
CA LEU A 243 12.42 10.09 20.77
C LEU A 243 13.88 9.62 20.76
N LEU A 244 14.31 8.93 19.71
CA LEU A 244 15.71 8.50 19.57
C LEU A 244 16.64 9.70 19.42
N GLN A 245 16.22 10.75 18.71
CA GLN A 245 16.95 12.00 18.63
C GLN A 245 17.10 12.64 20.00
N VAL A 246 16.03 12.70 20.80
CA VAL A 246 16.08 13.25 22.17
C VAL A 246 16.90 12.39 23.13
N TYR A 247 16.91 11.07 22.99
CA TYR A 247 17.61 10.18 23.93
C TYR A 247 19.07 9.89 23.58
N ILE A 248 19.46 10.05 22.33
CA ILE A 248 20.79 9.66 21.83
C ILE A 248 21.55 10.86 21.29
N ASP A 249 20.87 11.73 20.56
CA ASP A 249 21.50 12.84 19.83
C ASP A 249 21.54 14.13 20.70
N ILE A 250 21.62 13.98 22.03
CA ILE A 250 21.90 15.09 22.94
C ILE A 250 23.36 15.50 22.70
N GLU A 251 23.56 16.55 21.91
CA GLU A 251 24.83 17.26 21.86
C GLU A 251 25.12 17.86 23.24
N GLU A 252 26.27 17.48 23.81
CA GLU A 252 26.96 18.23 24.87
C GLU A 252 27.70 19.44 24.27
#